data_AF-A0A7C4SNF7-F1
#
_entry.id   AF-A0A7C4SNF7-F1
#
_cell.length_a   1.000
_cell.length_b   1.000
_cell.length_c   1.000
_cell.angle_alpha   90.00
_cell.angle_beta   90.00
_cell.angle_gamma   90.00
#
_symmetry.space_group_name_H-M   'P 1'
#
loop_
_entity.id
_entity.type
_entity.pdbx_description
1 polymer ?
#
loop_
_entity_poly.entity_id
_entity_poly.type
_entity_poly.pdbx_seq_one_letter_code
_entity_poly.pdbx_strand_id
1 'polypeptide(L)'
;MTALLPCLLLLPAALLAPCNECERKAAARAAEEASPTDGAGDIPAIPATRESAALQATRAFVAAMGAENPEALLSLCADRFNFDGRVVSGGDEIGRIFRRILSRHRPSLAGKQKIDIEILSWAQAQERFGPPPKKFAAAFPAGTLVAAVTFEKRPGFLLFATQVKNDWKIAGIAE
;
A
#
# COMPACT_ATOMS: atom_id res chain seq x y z
N MET A 1 8.60 23.34 69.45
CA MET A 1 9.80 23.64 68.64
C MET A 1 9.32 23.69 67.20
N THR A 2 8.67 24.75 66.72
CA THR A 2 9.09 26.16 66.55
C THR A 2 10.15 26.33 65.45
N ALA A 3 9.71 26.73 64.25
CA ALA A 3 10.29 27.73 63.32
C ALA A 3 9.50 27.62 61.99
N LEU A 4 8.54 28.51 61.69
CA LEU A 4 8.66 29.87 61.14
C LEU A 4 9.21 29.93 59.69
N LEU A 5 8.28 30.28 58.78
CA LEU A 5 8.40 31.04 57.50
C LEU A 5 9.44 32.20 57.53
N PRO A 6 9.64 33.06 56.48
CA PRO A 6 9.17 33.12 55.08
C PRO A 6 10.31 33.54 54.08
N CYS A 7 10.04 33.66 52.77
CA CYS A 7 10.33 34.91 52.02
C CYS A 7 9.95 34.86 50.53
N LEU A 8 9.07 35.80 50.19
CA LEU A 8 8.75 36.33 48.87
C LEU A 8 9.89 37.21 48.33
N LEU A 9 10.16 37.16 47.01
CA LEU A 9 10.51 38.30 46.12
C LEU A 9 10.18 37.84 44.67
N LEU A 10 9.09 38.25 43.99
CA LEU A 10 8.73 39.54 43.36
C LEU A 10 9.66 40.05 42.23
N LEU A 11 9.02 40.36 41.08
CA LEU A 11 9.38 41.23 39.91
C LEU A 11 9.71 40.52 38.57
N PRO A 12 9.57 41.19 37.40
CA PRO A 12 8.34 41.71 36.79
C PRO A 12 8.22 41.41 35.27
N ALA A 13 7.12 41.91 34.68
CA ALA A 13 6.65 41.81 33.31
C ALA A 13 7.59 42.30 32.18
N ALA A 14 7.47 41.67 31.00
CA ALA A 14 7.57 42.30 29.67
C ALA A 14 6.88 41.36 28.65
N LEU A 15 5.69 41.71 28.14
CA LEU A 15 5.49 42.41 26.85
C LEU A 15 6.22 41.74 25.69
N LEU A 16 5.46 41.08 24.80
CA LEU A 16 5.44 41.32 23.35
C LEU A 16 4.45 40.36 22.68
N ALA A 17 3.27 40.89 22.40
CA ALA A 17 2.42 40.41 21.31
C ALA A 17 2.95 41.00 20.00
N PRO A 18 2.97 40.21 18.91
CA PRO A 18 2.76 40.77 17.59
C PRO A 18 1.36 40.38 17.08
N CYS A 19 0.52 41.41 16.96
CA CYS A 19 -0.64 41.44 16.08
C CYS A 19 -0.20 41.05 14.67
N ASN A 20 -0.92 40.16 14.01
CA ASN A 20 -0.90 40.06 12.55
C ASN A 20 -2.28 39.64 12.05
N GLU A 21 -3.25 40.54 12.23
CA GLU A 21 -4.37 40.70 11.30
C GLU A 21 -3.81 41.17 9.95
N CYS A 22 -3.29 40.23 9.15
CA CYS A 22 -2.93 40.47 7.76
C CYS A 22 -3.43 39.35 6.83
N GLU A 23 -4.48 38.63 7.25
CA GLU A 23 -5.12 37.53 6.51
C GLU A 23 -6.32 37.93 5.64
N ARG A 24 -6.62 39.21 5.43
CA ARG A 24 -7.85 39.59 4.68
C ARG A 24 -7.68 40.81 3.78
N LYS A 25 -6.89 40.71 2.70
CA LYS A 25 -7.07 41.47 1.44
C LYS A 25 -5.94 41.22 0.44
N ALA A 26 -5.90 40.03 -0.14
CA ALA A 26 -5.28 39.83 -1.46
C ALA A 26 -5.96 38.71 -2.27
N ALA A 27 -7.15 38.26 -1.83
CA ALA A 27 -8.08 37.47 -2.62
C ALA A 27 -8.92 38.41 -3.48
N ALA A 28 -8.36 38.95 -4.56
CA ALA A 28 -9.09 39.58 -5.67
C ALA A 28 -8.11 40.08 -6.74
N ARG A 29 -7.47 39.17 -7.49
CA ARG A 29 -6.91 39.41 -8.85
C ARG A 29 -6.28 38.13 -9.42
N ALA A 30 -7.11 37.10 -9.61
CA ALA A 30 -6.78 35.93 -10.43
C ALA A 30 -8.07 35.25 -10.94
N ALA A 31 -9.07 36.04 -11.31
CA ALA A 31 -10.35 35.59 -11.84
C ALA A 31 -10.51 36.11 -13.27
N GLU A 32 -9.71 35.56 -14.19
CA GLU A 32 -9.84 35.58 -15.66
C GLU A 32 -8.52 34.94 -16.12
N GLU A 33 -8.41 33.64 -16.35
CA GLU A 33 -9.13 32.84 -17.34
C GLU A 33 -9.40 31.43 -16.78
N ALA A 34 -10.62 31.18 -16.32
CA ALA A 34 -11.10 29.82 -16.06
C ALA A 34 -11.89 29.36 -17.28
N SER A 35 -11.22 28.74 -18.25
CA SER A 35 -11.90 27.85 -19.17
C SER A 35 -12.53 26.71 -18.37
N PRO A 36 -13.83 26.40 -18.54
CA PRO A 36 -14.42 25.24 -17.92
C PRO A 36 -13.91 24.01 -18.66
N THR A 37 -12.83 23.41 -18.17
CA THR A 37 -12.49 22.04 -18.55
C THR A 37 -13.15 21.16 -17.52
N ASP A 38 -14.12 20.34 -17.95
CA ASP A 38 -14.72 19.28 -17.17
C ASP A 38 -13.61 18.42 -16.54
N GLY A 39 -13.31 18.70 -15.27
CA GLY A 39 -12.29 18.01 -14.50
C GLY A 39 -12.79 16.65 -14.03
N ALA A 40 -12.97 15.73 -14.98
CA ALA A 40 -12.87 14.32 -14.66
C ALA A 40 -11.44 14.10 -14.15
N GLY A 41 -11.29 13.75 -12.87
CA GLY A 41 -9.99 13.52 -12.25
C GLY A 41 -9.25 12.41 -13.00
N ASP A 42 -8.29 12.81 -13.84
CA ASP A 42 -7.52 11.88 -14.66
C ASP A 42 -6.54 11.12 -13.76
N ILE A 43 -6.89 9.88 -13.42
CA ILE A 43 -6.01 8.99 -12.66
C ILE A 43 -4.84 8.64 -13.58
N PRO A 44 -3.57 8.84 -13.16
CA PRO A 44 -2.42 8.62 -14.03
C PRO A 44 -2.37 7.18 -14.53
N ALA A 45 -2.39 7.02 -15.86
CA ALA A 45 -2.31 5.72 -16.52
C ALA A 45 -0.96 5.04 -16.24
N ILE A 46 -1.00 3.71 -16.01
CA ILE A 46 0.21 2.91 -15.82
C ILE A 46 0.91 2.73 -17.17
N PRO A 47 2.24 2.93 -17.26
CA PRO A 47 2.98 2.60 -18.47
C PRO A 47 2.83 1.11 -18.83
N ALA A 48 2.45 0.79 -20.07
CA ALA A 48 2.13 -0.57 -20.52
C ALA A 48 3.27 -1.60 -20.28
N THR A 49 4.52 -1.15 -20.30
CA THR A 49 5.69 -2.00 -20.00
C THR A 49 5.74 -2.46 -18.55
N ARG A 50 5.38 -1.57 -17.60
CA ARG A 50 5.32 -1.88 -16.17
C ARG A 50 4.16 -2.81 -15.86
N GLU A 51 3.00 -2.53 -16.47
CA GLU A 51 1.81 -3.37 -16.35
C GLU A 51 2.08 -4.81 -16.82
N SER A 52 2.66 -4.96 -18.01
CA SER A 52 2.97 -6.27 -18.59
C SER A 52 3.94 -7.08 -17.72
N ALA A 53 4.97 -6.44 -17.18
CA ALA A 53 5.95 -7.09 -16.31
C ALA A 53 5.36 -7.48 -14.94
N ALA A 54 4.54 -6.60 -14.34
CA ALA A 54 3.80 -6.92 -13.12
C ALA A 54 2.80 -8.07 -13.33
N LEU A 55 2.11 -8.09 -14.47
CA LEU A 55 1.21 -9.17 -14.86
C LEU A 55 1.94 -10.51 -14.98
N GLN A 56 3.12 -10.51 -15.60
CA GLN A 56 3.94 -11.71 -15.74
C GLN A 56 4.38 -12.26 -14.37
N ALA A 57 4.90 -11.39 -13.49
CA ALA A 57 5.30 -11.78 -12.14
C ALA A 57 4.10 -12.32 -11.34
N THR A 58 2.93 -11.69 -11.47
CA THR A 58 1.70 -12.13 -10.82
C THR A 58 1.24 -13.50 -11.32
N ARG A 59 1.25 -13.72 -12.64
CA ARG A 59 0.90 -15.03 -13.24
C ARG A 59 1.84 -16.13 -12.74
N ALA A 60 3.14 -15.86 -12.70
CA ALA A 60 4.12 -16.81 -12.17
C ALA A 60 3.85 -17.14 -10.70
N PHE A 61 3.50 -16.14 -9.89
CA PHE A 61 3.20 -16.33 -8.48
C PHE A 61 1.93 -17.17 -8.26
N VAL A 62 0.85 -16.85 -8.97
CA VAL A 62 -0.40 -17.61 -8.92
C VAL A 62 -0.19 -19.06 -9.39
N ALA A 63 0.62 -19.27 -10.45
CA ALA A 63 0.98 -20.60 -10.90
C ALA A 63 1.79 -21.38 -9.85
N ALA A 64 2.74 -20.74 -9.17
CA ALA A 64 3.51 -21.34 -8.09
C ALA A 64 2.63 -21.70 -6.87
N MET A 65 1.62 -20.87 -6.55
CA MET A 65 0.62 -21.20 -5.52
C MET A 65 -0.19 -22.43 -5.91
N GLY A 66 -0.62 -22.52 -7.18
CA GLY A 66 -1.36 -23.69 -7.68
C GLY A 66 -0.53 -24.96 -7.77
N ALA A 67 0.77 -24.85 -8.02
CA ALA A 67 1.70 -25.97 -8.01
C ALA A 67 2.16 -26.37 -6.59
N GLU A 68 1.68 -25.69 -5.55
CA GLU A 68 2.05 -25.92 -4.14
C GLU A 68 3.58 -25.93 -3.93
N ASN A 69 4.31 -25.07 -4.65
CA ASN A 69 5.77 -25.02 -4.64
C ASN A 69 6.27 -23.80 -3.84
N PRO A 70 6.60 -23.94 -2.54
CA PRO A 70 7.00 -22.83 -1.69
C PRO A 70 8.34 -22.21 -2.10
N GLU A 71 9.26 -22.98 -2.67
CA GLU A 71 10.54 -22.49 -3.18
C GLU A 71 10.35 -21.56 -4.39
N ALA A 72 9.47 -21.94 -5.31
CA ALA A 72 9.09 -21.10 -6.44
C ALA A 72 8.41 -19.81 -5.96
N LEU A 73 7.49 -19.89 -4.99
CA LEU A 73 6.86 -18.70 -4.39
C LEU A 73 7.92 -17.76 -3.79
N LEU A 74 8.85 -18.32 -3.01
CA LEU A 74 9.88 -17.52 -2.36
C LEU A 74 10.76 -16.78 -3.37
N SER A 75 11.09 -17.41 -4.51
CA SER A 75 11.88 -16.77 -5.57
C SER A 75 11.17 -15.59 -6.25
N LEU A 76 9.84 -15.55 -6.19
CA LEU A 76 8.99 -14.52 -6.77
C LEU A 76 8.63 -13.41 -5.76
N CYS A 77 8.92 -13.62 -4.47
CA CYS A 77 8.66 -12.67 -3.41
C CYS A 77 9.76 -11.61 -3.27
N ALA A 78 9.37 -10.45 -2.75
CA ALA A 78 10.32 -9.49 -2.20
C ALA A 78 10.81 -9.97 -0.82
N ASP A 79 12.01 -9.56 -0.42
CA ASP A 79 12.62 -9.91 0.88
C ASP A 79 11.80 -9.44 2.09
N ARG A 80 10.95 -8.43 1.87
CA ARG A 80 9.96 -7.92 2.83
C ARG A 80 8.58 -8.17 2.25
N PHE A 81 7.82 -9.07 2.88
CA PHE A 81 6.53 -9.54 2.40
C PHE A 81 5.42 -9.26 3.41
N ASN A 82 4.26 -8.81 2.93
CA ASN A 82 3.10 -8.52 3.75
C ASN A 82 2.04 -9.64 3.61
N PHE A 83 1.78 -10.35 4.71
CA PHE A 83 0.69 -11.33 4.81
C PHE A 83 -0.49 -10.70 5.56
N ASP A 84 -1.50 -10.24 4.83
CA ASP A 84 -2.72 -9.62 5.37
C ASP A 84 -2.44 -8.58 6.49
N GLY A 85 -1.55 -7.65 6.19
CA GLY A 85 -1.15 -6.55 7.08
C GLY A 85 -0.04 -6.91 8.07
N ARG A 86 0.42 -8.16 8.14
CA ARG A 86 1.61 -8.54 8.89
C ARG A 86 2.83 -8.57 7.97
N VAL A 87 3.75 -7.64 8.21
CA VAL A 87 5.01 -7.60 7.47
C VAL A 87 6.02 -8.59 8.07
N VAL A 88 6.64 -9.37 7.20
CA VAL A 88 7.63 -10.39 7.52
C VAL A 88 8.84 -10.17 6.61
N SER A 89 10.04 -10.31 7.16
CA SER A 89 11.28 -10.13 6.42
C SER A 89 12.15 -11.37 6.51
N GLY A 90 12.92 -11.64 5.45
CA GLY A 90 13.87 -12.74 5.38
C GLY A 90 13.26 -14.00 4.77
N GLY A 91 14.00 -14.62 3.85
CA GLY A 91 13.49 -15.70 3.02
C GLY A 91 13.07 -16.94 3.81
N ASP A 92 13.78 -17.27 4.90
CA ASP A 92 13.47 -18.43 5.74
C ASP A 92 12.12 -18.31 6.45
N GLU A 93 11.80 -17.11 6.96
CA GLU A 93 10.54 -16.87 7.67
C GLU A 93 9.37 -16.86 6.68
N ILE A 94 9.55 -16.16 5.55
CA ILE A 94 8.57 -16.11 4.46
C ILE A 94 8.28 -17.53 3.95
N GLY A 95 9.32 -18.32 3.66
CA GLY A 95 9.19 -19.70 3.21
C GLY A 95 8.54 -20.62 4.25
N ARG A 96 8.77 -20.40 5.55
CA ARG A 96 8.07 -21.13 6.62
C ARG A 96 6.57 -20.82 6.64
N ILE A 97 6.19 -19.56 6.43
CA ILE A 97 4.79 -19.14 6.36
C ILE A 97 4.11 -19.74 5.13
N PHE A 98 4.72 -19.68 3.94
CA PHE A 98 4.15 -20.31 2.75
C PHE A 98 3.94 -21.81 2.91
N ARG A 99 4.92 -22.55 3.44
CA ARG A 99 4.74 -23.99 3.75
C ARG A 99 3.56 -24.23 4.69
N ARG A 100 3.37 -23.38 5.69
CA ARG A 100 2.21 -23.44 6.60
C ARG A 100 0.89 -23.14 5.88
N ILE A 101 0.85 -22.15 4.99
CA ILE A 101 -0.36 -21.78 4.24
C ILE A 101 -0.74 -22.92 3.29
N LEU A 102 0.21 -23.38 2.48
CA LEU A 102 0.01 -24.45 1.50
C LEU A 102 -0.40 -25.78 2.16
N SER A 103 0.17 -26.13 3.32
CA SER A 103 -0.24 -27.34 4.05
C SER A 103 -1.65 -27.26 4.68
N ARG A 104 -2.19 -26.06 4.91
CA ARG A 104 -3.50 -25.85 5.54
C ARG A 104 -4.65 -25.71 4.56
N HIS A 105 -4.40 -25.31 3.31
CA HIS A 105 -5.46 -25.08 2.31
C HIS A 105 -5.57 -26.26 1.34
N ARG A 106 -6.72 -26.93 1.37
CA ARG A 106 -7.08 -28.08 0.51
C ARG A 106 -8.25 -27.79 -0.45
N PRO A 107 -8.20 -26.70 -1.21
CA PRO A 107 -8.35 -26.92 -2.64
C PRO A 107 -7.24 -26.20 -3.38
N SER A 108 -6.30 -26.99 -3.86
CA SER A 108 -5.31 -26.64 -4.88
C SER A 108 -5.92 -25.71 -5.93
N LEU A 109 -5.26 -24.58 -6.22
CA LEU A 109 -5.58 -23.78 -7.41
C LEU A 109 -5.33 -24.58 -8.71
N ALA A 110 -4.59 -25.69 -8.65
CA ALA A 110 -4.53 -26.64 -9.74
C ALA A 110 -5.89 -27.35 -9.89
N GLY A 111 -6.67 -26.85 -10.85
CA GLY A 111 -7.89 -27.48 -11.30
C GLY A 111 -8.83 -26.48 -11.95
N LYS A 112 -8.80 -26.43 -13.30
CA LYS A 112 -9.82 -25.90 -14.26
C LYS A 112 -10.54 -24.57 -13.95
N GLN A 113 -10.22 -23.87 -12.88
CA GLN A 113 -10.85 -22.60 -12.54
C GLN A 113 -10.28 -21.52 -13.44
N LYS A 114 -11.19 -20.75 -14.05
CA LYS A 114 -10.81 -19.55 -14.78
C LYS A 114 -10.29 -18.53 -13.75
N ILE A 115 -9.03 -18.17 -13.89
CA ILE A 115 -8.37 -17.13 -13.11
C ILE A 115 -8.28 -15.90 -13.99
N ASP A 116 -8.81 -14.78 -13.53
CA ASP A 116 -8.64 -13.49 -14.17
C ASP A 116 -7.73 -12.62 -13.30
N ILE A 117 -6.78 -11.93 -13.94
CA ILE A 117 -5.78 -11.11 -13.27
C ILE A 117 -5.81 -9.74 -13.93
N GLU A 118 -6.16 -8.74 -13.13
CA GLU A 118 -6.22 -7.34 -13.53
C GLU A 118 -5.17 -6.55 -12.78
N ILE A 119 -4.34 -5.78 -13.50
CA ILE A 119 -3.31 -4.92 -12.90
C ILE A 119 -3.86 -3.50 -12.79
N LEU A 120 -3.79 -2.97 -11.59
CA LEU A 120 -4.32 -1.67 -11.21
C LEU A 120 -3.22 -0.83 -10.58
N SER A 121 -3.33 0.49 -10.77
CA SER A 121 -2.58 1.43 -9.94
C SER A 121 -3.14 1.41 -8.53
N TRP A 122 -2.37 1.92 -7.57
CA TRP A 122 -2.84 2.07 -6.20
C TRP A 122 -4.13 2.92 -6.11
N ALA A 123 -4.21 4.00 -6.89
CA ALA A 123 -5.37 4.89 -6.92
C ALA A 123 -6.62 4.18 -7.45
N GLN A 124 -6.49 3.44 -8.57
CA GLN A 124 -7.60 2.64 -9.12
C GLN A 124 -8.05 1.54 -8.17
N ALA A 125 -7.11 0.85 -7.51
CA ALA A 125 -7.44 -0.15 -6.51
C ALA A 125 -8.18 0.47 -5.32
N GLN A 126 -7.78 1.66 -4.88
CA GLN A 126 -8.44 2.38 -3.79
C GLN A 126 -9.85 2.85 -4.17
N GLU A 127 -10.04 3.32 -5.40
CA GLU A 127 -11.37 3.71 -5.90
C GLU A 127 -12.32 2.51 -5.94
N ARG A 128 -11.82 1.36 -6.40
CA ARG A 128 -12.64 0.16 -6.59
C ARG A 128 -12.89 -0.65 -5.32
N PHE A 129 -11.87 -0.82 -4.49
CA PHE A 129 -11.92 -1.68 -3.30
C PHE A 129 -11.97 -0.89 -1.98
N GLY A 130 -11.90 0.44 -2.05
CA GLY A 130 -11.84 1.31 -0.89
C GLY A 130 -10.42 1.50 -0.33
N PRO A 131 -10.27 2.33 0.70
CA PRO A 131 -8.98 2.56 1.33
C PRO A 131 -8.46 1.27 1.95
N PRO A 132 -7.20 0.90 1.70
CA PRO A 132 -6.65 -0.28 2.32
C PRO A 132 -6.58 -0.09 3.85
N PRO A 133 -6.77 -1.15 4.65
CA PRO A 133 -6.65 -1.07 6.09
C PRO A 133 -5.33 -0.40 6.49
N LYS A 134 -5.33 0.41 7.56
CA LYS A 134 -4.16 1.22 7.99
C LYS A 134 -2.85 0.41 8.09
N LYS A 135 -2.96 -0.89 8.39
CA LYS A 135 -1.85 -1.86 8.43
C LYS A 135 -1.09 -2.00 7.09
N PHE A 136 -1.69 -1.65 5.95
CA PHE A 136 -1.08 -1.70 4.62
C PHE A 136 -0.50 -0.36 4.14
N ALA A 137 -0.96 0.77 4.69
CA ALA A 137 -0.61 2.10 4.20
C ALA A 137 0.92 2.39 4.25
N ALA A 138 1.63 1.82 5.21
CA ALA A 138 3.08 1.94 5.34
C ALA A 138 3.86 0.74 4.75
N ALA A 139 3.16 -0.27 4.22
CA ALA A 139 3.77 -1.55 3.88
C ALA A 139 4.29 -1.64 2.44
N PHE A 140 3.78 -0.79 1.53
CA PHE A 140 4.12 -0.88 0.11
C PHE A 140 4.86 0.37 -0.38
N PRO A 141 6.01 0.22 -1.06
CA PRO A 141 6.75 1.33 -1.65
C PRO A 141 5.95 2.09 -2.71
N ALA A 142 6.34 3.33 -2.97
CA ALA A 142 5.85 4.09 -4.12
C ALA A 142 6.11 3.32 -5.43
N GLY A 143 5.14 3.32 -6.35
CA GLY A 143 5.23 2.59 -7.61
C GLY A 143 4.87 1.10 -7.54
N THR A 144 4.36 0.63 -6.40
CA THR A 144 3.72 -0.69 -6.28
C THR A 144 2.42 -0.70 -7.07
N LEU A 145 2.22 -1.75 -7.86
CA LEU A 145 0.97 -2.03 -8.56
C LEU A 145 0.18 -3.08 -7.80
N VAL A 146 -1.14 -3.01 -7.91
CA VAL A 146 -2.06 -3.95 -7.27
C VAL A 146 -2.59 -4.90 -8.34
N ALA A 147 -2.46 -6.19 -8.13
CA ALA A 147 -3.05 -7.19 -9.00
C ALA A 147 -4.29 -7.77 -8.32
N ALA A 148 -5.47 -7.54 -8.89
CA ALA A 148 -6.70 -8.18 -8.46
C ALA A 148 -6.80 -9.56 -9.10
N VAL A 149 -6.69 -10.61 -8.29
CA VAL A 149 -6.85 -11.99 -8.73
C VAL A 149 -8.25 -12.44 -8.40
N THR A 150 -9.05 -12.72 -9.43
CA THR A 150 -10.44 -13.16 -9.26
C THR A 150 -10.63 -14.59 -9.75
N PHE A 151 -11.54 -15.29 -9.08
CA PHE A 151 -11.93 -16.66 -9.40
C PHE A 151 -13.41 -16.71 -9.69
N GLU A 152 -13.82 -17.55 -10.64
CA GLU A 152 -15.23 -17.66 -11.06
C GLU A 152 -16.21 -18.03 -9.92
N LYS A 153 -15.75 -18.83 -8.94
CA LYS A 153 -16.62 -19.41 -7.88
C LYS A 153 -16.09 -19.20 -6.47
N ARG A 154 -15.09 -18.35 -6.28
CA ARG A 154 -14.40 -18.19 -4.99
C ARG A 154 -14.05 -16.72 -4.76
N PRO A 155 -13.95 -16.28 -3.50
CA PRO A 155 -13.39 -14.97 -3.19
C PRO A 155 -12.00 -14.86 -3.81
N GLY A 156 -11.75 -13.72 -4.45
CA GLY A 156 -10.45 -13.34 -4.98
C GLY A 156 -9.51 -12.88 -3.87
N PHE A 157 -8.32 -12.44 -4.26
CA PHE A 157 -7.38 -11.76 -3.38
C PHE A 157 -6.60 -10.72 -4.17
N LEU A 158 -6.01 -9.77 -3.44
CA LEU A 158 -5.12 -8.76 -3.98
C LEU A 158 -3.67 -9.18 -3.77
N LEU A 159 -2.85 -9.02 -4.80
CA LEU A 159 -1.41 -9.11 -4.72
C LEU A 159 -0.78 -7.75 -4.94
N PHE A 160 0.33 -7.49 -4.27
CA PHE A 160 1.06 -6.23 -4.40
C PHE A 160 2.37 -6.50 -5.14
N ALA A 161 2.44 -6.06 -6.40
CA ALA A 161 3.61 -6.23 -7.25
C ALA A 161 4.48 -4.98 -7.18
N THR A 162 5.76 -5.15 -6.83
CA THR A 162 6.71 -4.06 -6.69
C THR A 162 7.99 -4.35 -7.49
N GLN A 163 8.65 -3.29 -7.93
CA GLN A 163 9.91 -3.43 -8.65
C GLN A 163 11.07 -3.40 -7.65
N VAL A 164 11.83 -4.49 -7.58
CA VAL A 164 13.03 -4.62 -6.76
C VAL A 164 14.23 -4.66 -7.69
N LYS A 165 15.03 -3.60 -7.68
CA LYS A 165 16.10 -3.37 -8.68
C LYS A 165 15.48 -3.37 -10.09
N ASN A 166 15.67 -4.44 -10.86
CA ASN A 166 15.15 -4.58 -12.23
C ASN A 166 14.10 -5.69 -12.37
N ASP A 167 13.76 -6.39 -11.29
CA ASP A 167 12.81 -7.50 -11.30
C ASP A 167 11.49 -7.11 -10.63
N TRP A 168 10.38 -7.60 -11.19
CA TRP A 168 9.08 -7.49 -10.53
C TRP A 168 8.90 -8.65 -9.56
N LYS A 169 8.60 -8.31 -8.30
CA LYS A 169 8.40 -9.24 -7.20
C LYS A 169 7.06 -8.99 -6.53
N ILE A 170 6.52 -10.01 -5.88
CA ILE A 170 5.32 -9.88 -5.05
C ILE A 170 5.74 -9.52 -3.63
N ALA A 171 5.26 -8.39 -3.14
CA ALA A 171 5.57 -7.86 -1.82
C ALA A 171 4.45 -8.08 -0.80
N GLY A 172 3.31 -8.63 -1.20
CA GLY A 172 2.26 -8.98 -0.26
C GLY A 172 1.03 -9.61 -0.89
N ILE A 173 0.19 -10.15 -0.02
CA ILE A 173 -1.13 -10.70 -0.30
C ILE A 173 -2.14 -10.17 0.71
N ALA A 174 -3.35 -9.86 0.24
CA ALA A 174 -4.51 -9.50 1.06
C ALA A 174 -5.75 -10.21 0.51
N GLU A 175 -6.52 -10.84 1.38
CA GLU A 175 -7.82 -11.49 1.06
C GLU A 175 -8.98 -10.57 1.42
#